data_AF-A0A383ARQ0-F1
#
_entry.id   AF-A0A383ARQ0-F1
#
_cell.length_a   1.000
_cell.length_b   1.000
_cell.length_c   1.000
_cell.angle_alpha   90.00
_cell.angle_beta   90.00
_cell.angle_gamma   90.00
#
_symmetry.space_group_name_H-M   'P 1'
#
loop_
_entity.id
_entity.type
_entity.pdbx_description
1 polymer ?
#
loop_
_entity_poly.entity_id
_entity_poly.type
_entity_poly.pdbx_seq_one_letter_code
_entity_poly.pdbx_strand_id
1 'polypeptide(L)'
;MPPSSSERECLRNTFVSQNGWFGAKTTALQPDASFRRYFRLERAGVSAMLMDAPPMREQITPFITIAHHLNELGLAAPEIYHHDKNNGFILMEDFGDNTFTQLLNAGTNEPNLYRSAVDVLIRLHGNPAAIQIDVPPYDRQTMIDESLLMP
;
A
#
# COMPACT_ATOMS: atom_id res chain seq x y z
N MET A 1 10.92 23.27 -3.66
CA MET A 1 10.81 22.65 -5.00
C MET A 1 10.80 21.14 -4.80
N PRO A 2 10.03 20.37 -5.59
CA PRO A 2 10.10 18.92 -5.52
C PRO A 2 11.51 18.44 -5.91
N PRO A 3 12.02 17.34 -5.33
CA PRO A 3 13.31 16.78 -5.73
C PRO A 3 13.26 16.35 -7.20
N SER A 4 14.39 16.50 -7.90
CA SER A 4 14.58 15.92 -9.23
C SER A 4 14.42 14.39 -9.19
N SER A 5 14.17 13.77 -10.35
CA SER A 5 13.99 12.32 -10.43
C SER A 5 15.19 11.54 -9.89
N SER A 6 16.41 12.04 -10.10
CA SER A 6 17.66 11.45 -9.59
C SER A 6 17.82 11.62 -8.08
N GLU A 7 17.47 12.78 -7.52
CA GLU A 7 17.46 13.00 -6.07
C GLU A 7 16.43 12.11 -5.38
N ARG A 8 15.24 11.94 -5.97
CA ARG A 8 14.20 11.06 -5.42
C ARG A 8 14.66 9.60 -5.38
N GLU A 9 15.32 9.15 -6.45
CA GLU A 9 15.92 7.82 -6.51
C GLU A 9 17.03 7.64 -5.47
N CYS A 10 17.88 8.64 -5.26
CA CYS A 10 18.92 8.60 -4.21
C CYS A 10 18.31 8.47 -2.80
N LEU A 11 17.28 9.27 -2.49
CA LEU A 11 16.56 9.21 -1.22
C LEU A 11 15.92 7.83 -1.00
N ARG A 12 15.28 7.29 -2.05
CA ARG A 12 14.68 5.95 -2.04
C ARG A 12 15.73 4.87 -1.74
N ASN A 13 16.82 4.86 -2.49
CA ASN A 13 17.88 3.85 -2.35
C ASN A 13 18.54 3.93 -0.96
N THR A 14 18.68 5.14 -0.41
CA THR A 14 19.17 5.37 0.94
C THR A 14 18.22 4.77 1.97
N PHE A 15 16.92 5.07 1.88
CA PHE A 15 15.89 4.52 2.77
C PHE A 15 15.86 2.99 2.73
N VAL A 16 15.85 2.40 1.53
CA VAL A 16 15.89 0.94 1.33
C VAL A 16 17.13 0.32 1.98
N SER A 17 18.31 0.93 1.74
CA SER A 17 19.58 0.41 2.26
C SER A 17 19.66 0.47 3.79
N GLN A 18 19.22 1.57 4.39
CA GLN A 18 19.24 1.78 5.85
C GLN A 18 18.28 0.83 6.58
N ASN A 19 17.19 0.42 5.95
CA ASN A 19 16.17 -0.44 6.55
C ASN A 19 16.34 -1.92 6.17
N GLY A 20 17.59 -2.38 6.00
CA GLY A 20 17.91 -3.81 5.87
C GLY A 20 17.79 -4.40 4.47
N TRP A 21 17.48 -3.58 3.45
CA TRP A 21 17.34 -4.03 2.06
C TRP A 21 18.51 -3.59 1.16
N PHE A 22 19.68 -3.33 1.75
CA PHE A 22 20.89 -3.06 0.97
C PHE A 22 21.20 -4.21 0.00
N GLY A 23 21.48 -3.86 -1.26
CA GLY A 23 21.77 -4.82 -2.32
C GLY A 23 20.55 -5.62 -2.81
N ALA A 24 19.34 -5.28 -2.36
CA ALA A 24 18.12 -5.90 -2.89
C ALA A 24 17.91 -5.50 -4.37
N LYS A 25 17.47 -6.48 -5.17
CA LYS A 25 17.00 -6.19 -6.52
C LYS A 25 15.68 -5.42 -6.40
N THR A 26 15.63 -4.24 -7.00
CA THR A 26 14.46 -3.34 -6.95
C THR A 26 13.77 -3.34 -8.31
N THR A 27 12.51 -3.74 -8.36
CA THR A 27 11.70 -3.78 -9.59
C THR A 27 10.50 -2.86 -9.43
N ALA A 28 10.36 -1.86 -10.31
CA ALA A 28 9.19 -0.99 -10.31
C ALA A 28 7.96 -1.77 -10.81
N LEU A 29 6.84 -1.64 -10.10
CA LEU A 29 5.55 -2.14 -10.56
C LEU A 29 4.89 -1.11 -11.49
N GLN A 30 3.90 -1.56 -12.26
CA GLN A 30 3.14 -0.65 -13.11
C GLN A 30 2.45 0.41 -12.25
N PRO A 31 2.49 1.70 -12.67
CA PRO A 31 1.77 2.75 -11.98
C PRO A 31 0.28 2.42 -11.90
N ASP A 32 -0.32 2.72 -10.74
CA ASP A 32 -1.76 2.60 -10.53
C ASP A 32 -2.46 3.97 -10.75
N ALA A 33 -3.71 4.08 -10.33
CA ALA A 33 -4.52 5.29 -10.46
C ALA A 33 -4.11 6.42 -9.47
N SER A 34 -3.01 6.28 -8.74
CA SER A 34 -2.54 7.24 -7.74
C SER A 34 -1.19 7.87 -8.12
N PHE A 35 -0.72 8.83 -7.31
CA PHE A 35 0.63 9.37 -7.44
C PHE A 35 1.70 8.47 -6.78
N ARG A 36 1.27 7.41 -6.08
CA ARG A 36 2.17 6.46 -5.42
C ARG A 36 2.81 5.58 -6.48
N ARG A 37 4.07 5.24 -6.24
CA ARG A 37 4.78 4.23 -7.02
C ARG A 37 5.19 3.10 -6.10
N TYR A 38 5.02 1.88 -6.59
CA TYR A 38 5.38 0.69 -5.84
C TYR A 38 6.59 0.01 -6.48
N PHE A 39 7.47 -0.49 -5.65
CA PHE A 39 8.65 -1.24 -6.05
C PHE A 39 8.71 -2.53 -5.24
N ARG A 40 8.86 -3.67 -5.92
CA ARG A 40 9.20 -4.92 -5.25
C ARG A 40 10.68 -4.99 -5.00
N LEU A 41 11.05 -5.29 -3.76
CA LEU A 41 12.42 -5.55 -3.32
C LEU A 41 12.59 -7.06 -3.16
N GLU A 42 13.66 -7.62 -3.72
CA GLU A 42 13.97 -9.05 -3.61
C GLU A 42 15.38 -9.24 -3.06
N ARG A 43 15.53 -10.06 -2.02
CA ARG A 43 16.83 -10.40 -1.43
C ARG A 43 16.77 -11.80 -0.82
N ALA A 44 17.74 -12.64 -1.15
CA ALA A 44 17.92 -13.96 -0.51
C ALA A 44 16.64 -14.84 -0.45
N GLY A 45 15.77 -14.75 -1.48
CA GLY A 45 14.53 -15.52 -1.56
C GLY A 45 13.35 -14.95 -0.77
N VAL A 46 13.50 -13.79 -0.12
CA VAL A 46 12.40 -13.03 0.49
C VAL A 46 12.13 -11.74 -0.27
N SER A 47 10.91 -11.24 -0.16
CA SER A 47 10.49 -9.99 -0.81
C SER A 47 9.78 -9.03 0.15
N ALA A 48 9.78 -7.76 -0.23
CA ALA A 48 9.04 -6.68 0.43
C ALA A 48 8.59 -5.65 -0.61
N MET A 49 7.58 -4.87 -0.25
CA MET A 49 7.08 -3.77 -1.05
C MET A 49 7.56 -2.43 -0.50
N LEU A 50 8.09 -1.61 -1.39
CA LEU A 50 8.36 -0.22 -1.14
C LEU A 50 7.29 0.64 -1.83
N MET A 51 6.61 1.48 -1.06
CA MET A 51 5.80 2.58 -1.57
C MET A 51 6.62 3.88 -1.56
N ASP A 52 6.60 4.60 -2.68
CA ASP A 52 7.10 5.95 -2.88
C ASP A 52 5.91 6.87 -3.15
N ALA A 53 5.48 7.63 -2.14
CA ALA A 53 4.39 8.59 -2.20
C ALA A 53 4.95 10.01 -1.97
N PRO A 54 5.14 10.83 -3.02
CA PRO A 54 5.70 12.17 -2.87
C PRO A 54 4.87 13.02 -1.89
N PRO A 55 5.46 13.53 -0.79
CA PRO A 55 4.71 14.19 0.30
C PRO A 55 3.88 15.40 -0.13
N MET A 56 4.29 16.08 -1.20
CA MET A 56 3.56 17.24 -1.74
C MET A 56 2.26 16.85 -2.46
N ARG A 57 2.07 15.56 -2.78
CA ARG A 57 0.90 15.04 -3.48
C ARG A 57 0.06 14.14 -2.59
N GLU A 58 0.70 13.40 -1.69
CA GLU A 58 0.01 12.35 -0.96
C GLU A 58 0.62 12.09 0.42
N GLN A 59 -0.23 12.00 1.43
CA GLN A 59 0.19 11.71 2.80
C GLN A 59 0.20 10.21 3.05
N ILE A 60 1.29 9.70 3.63
CA ILE A 60 1.41 8.27 3.96
C ILE A 60 0.77 7.88 5.30
N THR A 61 0.51 8.85 6.18
CA THR A 61 -0.04 8.58 7.52
C THR A 61 -1.39 7.86 7.48
N PRO A 62 -2.39 8.26 6.66
CA PRO A 62 -3.66 7.53 6.59
C PRO A 62 -3.49 6.07 6.16
N PHE A 63 -2.57 5.78 5.23
CA PHE A 63 -2.29 4.41 4.80
C PHE A 63 -1.75 3.57 5.97
N ILE A 64 -0.78 4.10 6.72
CA ILE A 64 -0.19 3.41 7.87
C ILE A 64 -1.24 3.18 8.96
N THR A 65 -2.06 4.20 9.27
CA THR A 65 -3.11 4.10 10.29
C THR A 65 -4.14 3.03 9.92
N ILE A 66 -4.62 3.02 8.66
CA ILE A 66 -5.60 2.02 8.20
C ILE A 66 -4.99 0.61 8.17
N ALA A 67 -3.74 0.46 7.70
CA ALA A 67 -3.08 -0.85 7.67
C ALA A 67 -2.93 -1.45 9.07
N HIS A 68 -2.46 -0.66 10.05
CA HIS A 68 -2.38 -1.13 11.44
C HIS A 68 -3.75 -1.46 12.01
N HIS A 69 -4.75 -0.59 11.81
CA HIS A 69 -6.11 -0.83 12.31
C HIS A 69 -6.71 -2.13 11.77
N LEU A 70 -6.61 -2.38 10.47
CA LEU A 70 -7.12 -3.61 9.86
C LEU A 70 -6.40 -4.86 10.44
N ASN A 71 -5.09 -4.78 10.65
CA ASN A 71 -4.32 -5.85 11.27
C ASN A 71 -4.72 -6.09 12.73
N GLU A 72 -4.99 -5.04 13.52
CA GLU A 72 -5.50 -5.15 14.90
C GLU A 72 -6.89 -5.79 14.96
N LEU A 73 -7.72 -5.62 13.93
CA LEU A 73 -9.00 -6.31 13.78
C LEU A 73 -8.86 -7.78 13.33
N GLY A 74 -7.63 -8.26 13.10
CA GLY A 74 -7.34 -9.61 12.62
C GLY A 74 -7.61 -9.82 11.13
N LEU A 75 -7.66 -8.73 10.34
CA LEU A 75 -7.71 -8.77 8.88
C LEU A 75 -6.29 -8.67 8.32
N ALA A 76 -6.09 -9.16 7.09
CA ALA A 76 -4.77 -9.16 6.46
C ALA A 76 -4.55 -7.88 5.63
N ALA A 77 -4.01 -6.84 6.25
CA ALA A 77 -3.44 -5.68 5.57
C ALA A 77 -1.90 -5.77 5.59
N PRO A 78 -1.17 -5.09 4.68
CA PRO A 78 0.29 -5.20 4.67
C PRO A 78 0.90 -4.83 6.02
N GLU A 79 1.77 -5.69 6.56
CA GLU A 79 2.58 -5.30 7.72
C GLU A 79 3.52 -4.14 7.34
N ILE A 80 3.54 -3.09 8.15
CA ILE A 80 4.40 -1.92 7.95
C ILE A 80 5.72 -2.14 8.69
N TYR A 81 6.78 -2.46 7.97
CA TYR A 81 8.10 -2.68 8.57
C TYR A 81 8.77 -1.37 8.96
N HIS A 82 8.83 -0.40 8.04
CA HIS A 82 9.45 0.90 8.25
C HIS A 82 8.75 1.98 7.43
N HIS A 83 8.83 3.24 7.88
CA HIS A 83 8.33 4.38 7.10
C HIS A 83 9.15 5.64 7.34
N ASP A 84 9.17 6.52 6.35
CA ASP A 84 9.72 7.87 6.43
C ASP A 84 8.62 8.85 6.00
N LYS A 85 8.00 9.54 6.97
CA LYS A 85 6.91 10.50 6.71
C LYS A 85 7.40 11.77 6.01
N ASN A 86 8.63 12.18 6.27
CA ASN A 86 9.19 13.41 5.71
C ASN A 86 9.45 13.26 4.22
N ASN A 87 9.94 12.09 3.82
CA ASN A 87 10.15 11.77 2.42
C ASN A 87 9.01 10.99 1.79
N GLY A 88 8.04 10.47 2.54
CA GLY A 88 6.90 9.74 1.97
C GLY A 88 7.27 8.35 1.43
N PHE A 89 8.01 7.58 2.23
CA PHE A 89 8.34 6.19 1.93
C PHE A 89 7.71 5.24 2.94
N ILE A 90 7.27 4.08 2.47
CA ILE A 90 6.84 2.96 3.32
C ILE A 90 7.51 1.69 2.80
N LEU A 91 8.12 0.93 3.70
CA LEU A 91 8.56 -0.44 3.46
C LEU A 91 7.59 -1.38 4.18
N MET A 92 6.99 -2.31 3.45
CA MET A 92 5.90 -3.15 3.93
C MET A 92 5.99 -4.58 3.36
N GLU A 93 5.14 -5.45 3.89
CA GLU A 93 4.92 -6.81 3.42
C GLU A 93 4.60 -6.88 1.91
N ASP A 94 5.02 -7.97 1.27
CA ASP A 94 4.70 -8.30 -0.10
C ASP A 94 3.80 -9.54 -0.16
N PHE A 95 2.56 -9.36 -0.61
CA PHE A 95 1.59 -10.46 -0.78
C PHE A 95 1.85 -11.31 -2.04
N GLY A 96 2.89 -10.99 -2.81
CA GLY A 96 3.20 -11.68 -4.05
C GLY A 96 2.27 -11.27 -5.19
N ASP A 97 2.16 -12.13 -6.21
CA ASP A 97 1.51 -11.79 -7.47
C ASP A 97 0.09 -12.35 -7.64
N ASN A 98 -0.37 -13.19 -6.71
CA ASN A 98 -1.65 -13.91 -6.80
C ASN A 98 -2.87 -13.01 -6.55
N THR A 99 -3.02 -11.96 -7.34
CA THR A 99 -4.22 -11.13 -7.39
C THR A 99 -5.43 -11.97 -7.79
N PHE A 100 -6.63 -11.55 -7.38
CA PHE A 100 -7.86 -12.23 -7.79
C PHE A 100 -7.96 -12.34 -9.31
N THR A 101 -7.62 -11.28 -10.05
CA THR A 101 -7.60 -11.29 -11.52
C THR A 101 -6.70 -12.38 -12.08
N GLN A 102 -5.47 -12.54 -11.56
CA GLN A 102 -4.56 -13.59 -12.01
C GLN A 102 -5.09 -14.99 -11.68
N LEU A 103 -5.61 -15.20 -10.47
CA LEU A 103 -6.16 -16.48 -10.05
C LEU A 103 -7.38 -16.89 -10.89
N LEU A 104 -8.27 -15.94 -11.19
CA LEU A 104 -9.44 -16.16 -12.04
C LEU A 104 -9.02 -16.51 -13.47
N ASN A 105 -8.06 -15.78 -14.05
CA ASN A 105 -7.51 -16.07 -15.38
C ASN A 105 -6.84 -17.46 -15.43
N ALA A 106 -6.26 -17.92 -14.33
CA ALA A 106 -5.68 -19.26 -14.19
C ALA A 106 -6.74 -20.37 -13.97
N GLY A 107 -8.04 -20.03 -13.96
CA GLY A 107 -9.14 -21.00 -13.83
C GLY A 107 -9.54 -21.31 -12.39
N THR A 108 -9.13 -20.48 -11.41
CA THR A 108 -9.61 -20.62 -10.03
C THR A 108 -11.11 -20.37 -9.97
N ASN A 109 -11.81 -21.11 -9.10
CA ASN A 109 -13.26 -20.98 -8.93
C ASN A 109 -13.64 -19.59 -8.40
N GLU A 110 -14.30 -18.80 -9.25
CA GLU A 110 -14.73 -17.43 -8.96
C GLU A 110 -15.61 -17.32 -7.70
N PRO A 111 -16.71 -18.08 -7.54
CA PRO A 111 -17.52 -18.06 -6.33
C PRO A 111 -16.74 -18.22 -5.02
N ASN A 112 -15.69 -19.06 -4.99
CA ASN A 112 -14.91 -19.28 -3.78
C ASN A 112 -14.04 -18.07 -3.42
N LEU A 113 -13.42 -17.42 -4.41
CA LEU A 113 -12.61 -16.22 -4.20
C LEU A 113 -13.48 -15.06 -3.72
N TYR A 114 -14.59 -14.81 -4.40
CA TYR A 114 -15.50 -13.73 -4.02
C TYR A 114 -16.19 -14.00 -2.69
N ARG A 115 -16.51 -15.25 -2.34
CA ARG A 115 -17.00 -15.59 -0.99
C ARG A 115 -15.98 -15.19 0.08
N SER A 116 -14.71 -15.51 -0.12
CA SER A 116 -13.65 -15.16 0.83
C SER A 116 -13.52 -13.63 1.01
N ALA A 117 -13.64 -12.86 -0.08
CA ALA A 117 -13.63 -11.40 -0.01
C ALA A 117 -14.88 -10.85 0.72
N VAL A 118 -16.07 -11.41 0.46
CA VAL A 118 -17.30 -11.02 1.15
C VAL A 118 -17.23 -11.37 2.64
N ASP A 119 -16.66 -12.51 3.02
CA ASP A 119 -16.46 -12.89 4.42
C ASP A 119 -15.57 -11.88 5.17
N VAL A 120 -14.56 -11.31 4.49
CA VAL A 120 -13.76 -10.19 5.03
C VAL A 120 -14.62 -8.95 5.26
N LEU A 121 -15.48 -8.57 4.32
CA LEU A 121 -16.38 -7.43 4.47
C LEU A 121 -17.40 -7.63 5.60
N ILE A 122 -17.95 -8.84 5.73
CA ILE A 122 -18.86 -9.21 6.83
C ILE A 122 -18.14 -9.06 8.17
N ARG A 123 -16.90 -9.56 8.29
CA ARG A 123 -16.09 -9.42 9.52
C ARG A 123 -15.81 -7.95 9.84
N LEU A 124 -15.43 -7.16 8.83
CA LEU A 124 -15.14 -5.74 9.01
C LEU A 124 -16.38 -4.98 9.48
N HIS A 125 -17.52 -5.11 8.80
CA HIS A 125 -18.77 -4.42 9.16
C HIS A 125 -19.40 -4.93 10.46
N GLY A 126 -19.17 -6.19 10.81
CA GLY A 126 -19.67 -6.79 12.05
C GLY A 126 -18.87 -6.44 13.30
N ASN A 127 -17.68 -5.83 13.16
CA ASN A 127 -16.82 -5.49 14.27
C ASN A 127 -17.06 -4.03 14.72
N PRO A 128 -17.57 -3.79 15.96
CA PRO A 128 -17.79 -2.42 16.45
C PRO A 128 -16.53 -1.56 16.53
N ALA A 129 -15.35 -2.19 16.68
CA ALA A 129 -14.07 -1.49 16.70
C ALA A 129 -13.66 -1.00 15.30
N ALA A 130 -14.30 -1.46 14.22
CA ALA A 130 -13.94 -1.06 12.85
C ALA A 130 -14.03 0.46 12.62
N ILE A 131 -14.95 1.13 13.32
CA ILE A 131 -15.12 2.60 13.26
C ILE A 131 -14.29 3.36 14.30
N GLN A 132 -13.54 2.66 15.16
CA GLN A 132 -12.72 3.26 16.21
C GLN A 132 -11.33 3.61 15.67
N ILE A 133 -11.29 4.41 14.61
CA ILE A 133 -10.06 4.82 13.93
C ILE A 133 -10.09 6.33 13.69
N ASP A 134 -8.98 7.00 13.96
CA ASP A 134 -8.81 8.43 13.70
C ASP A 134 -8.23 8.65 12.30
N VAL A 135 -9.14 8.82 11.33
CA VAL A 135 -8.84 9.20 9.96
C VAL A 135 -9.73 10.36 9.53
N PRO A 136 -9.27 11.23 8.61
CA PRO A 136 -10.10 12.30 8.09
C PRO A 136 -11.44 11.77 7.56
N PRO A 137 -12.56 12.48 7.79
CA PRO A 137 -13.84 12.07 7.26
C PRO A 137 -13.83 12.13 5.73
N TYR A 138 -14.38 11.11 5.09
CA TYR A 138 -14.66 11.15 3.65
C TYR A 138 -15.93 11.97 3.40
N ASP A 139 -15.78 13.29 3.34
CA ASP A 139 -16.89 14.22 3.16
C ASP A 139 -17.16 14.53 1.67
N ARG A 140 -18.19 15.35 1.43
CA ARG A 140 -18.55 15.77 0.07
C ARG A 140 -17.40 16.46 -0.65
N GLN A 141 -16.59 17.25 0.04
CA GLN A 141 -15.50 17.98 -0.59
C GLN A 141 -14.40 17.02 -1.04
N THR A 142 -14.02 16.07 -0.18
CA THR A 142 -13.06 15.01 -0.49
C THR A 142 -13.52 14.19 -1.69
N MET A 143 -14.80 13.80 -1.73
CA MET A 143 -15.39 13.11 -2.87
C MET A 143 -15.30 13.93 -4.17
N ILE A 144 -15.54 15.24 -4.12
CA ILE A 144 -15.41 16.13 -5.29
C ILE A 144 -13.95 16.20 -5.73
N ASP A 145 -13.03 16.46 -4.80
CA ASP A 145 -11.60 16.58 -5.08
C ASP A 145 -11.05 15.31 -5.74
N GLU A 146 -11.42 14.12 -5.23
CA GLU A 146 -11.03 12.84 -5.81
C GLU A 146 -11.67 12.58 -7.18
N SER A 147 -12.93 12.97 -7.37
CA SER A 147 -13.59 12.82 -8.68
C SER A 147 -12.92 13.64 -9.79
N LEU A 148 -12.27 14.75 -9.43
CA LEU A 148 -11.52 15.61 -10.35
C LEU A 148 -10.12 15.08 -10.68
N LEU A 149 -9.66 14.01 -10.00
CA LEU A 149 -8.41 13.33 -10.34
C LEU A 149 -8.57 12.32 -11.49
N MET A 150 -9.81 11.94 -11.82
CA MET A 150 -10.09 11.07 -12.97
C MET A 150 -9.95 11.86 -14.29
N PRO A 151 -9.27 11.31 -15.30
CA PRO A 151 -9.10 11.96 -16.61
C PRO A 151 -10.41 12.09 -17.40
#